data_AF-A0A7C3PY82-F1
#
_entry.id   AF-A0A7C3PY82-F1
#
_cell.length_a   1.000
_cell.length_b   1.000
_cell.length_c   1.000
_cell.angle_alpha   90.00
_cell.angle_beta   90.00
_cell.angle_gamma   90.00
#
_symmetry.space_group_name_H-M   'P 1'
#
loop_
_entity.id
_entity.type
_entity.pdbx_description
1 polymer ?
#
loop_
_entity_poly.entity_id
_entity_poly.type
_entity_poly.pdbx_seq_one_letter_code
_entity_poly.pdbx_strand_id
1 'polypeptide(L)'
;MISRPIAIAGVVVFVLFAAVMAYRLLFRAETLEEAAAKCLDALERGDAATLLRYATEQEKQATGLDESKLDAFLRRFYQPRLDEFEARGADEVNHLDSTQRLYLDRAYVHPDGREVVVSVAVTATDDGPKLEHLTQDILFSGLQADWSRDPKQRPPAVPGMVASYEPMKDALTVLEALPLQGYGMWDREAGTMRLRRWRELLGSMERAKALVAQSQAGQ
;
A
#
# COMPACT_ATOMS: atom_id res chain seq x y z
N MET A 1 -47.23 -30.12 -33.38
CA MET A 1 -47.07 -28.65 -33.55
C MET A 1 -46.63 -28.06 -32.23
N ILE A 2 -45.34 -27.81 -32.04
CA ILE A 2 -44.87 -27.04 -30.88
C ILE A 2 -45.35 -25.61 -31.11
N SER A 3 -46.11 -25.06 -30.16
CA SER A 3 -46.70 -23.73 -30.30
C SER A 3 -45.57 -22.69 -30.41
N ARG A 4 -45.55 -21.95 -31.51
CA ARG A 4 -44.65 -20.80 -31.79
C ARG A 4 -44.31 -19.91 -30.57
N PRO A 5 -45.22 -19.61 -29.62
CA PRO A 5 -44.86 -18.87 -28.40
C PRO A 5 -43.79 -19.52 -27.53
N ILE A 6 -43.71 -20.86 -27.46
CA ILE A 6 -42.73 -21.58 -26.63
C ILE A 6 -41.31 -21.43 -27.23
N ALA A 7 -41.21 -21.47 -28.56
CA ALA A 7 -39.93 -21.29 -29.25
C ALA A 7 -39.37 -19.87 -29.07
N ILE A 8 -40.23 -18.84 -29.10
CA ILE A 8 -39.83 -17.45 -28.90
C ILE A 8 -39.38 -17.22 -27.45
N ALA A 9 -40.11 -17.76 -26.46
CA ALA A 9 -39.73 -17.67 -25.05
C ALA A 9 -38.36 -18.31 -24.77
N GLY A 10 -38.09 -19.48 -25.37
CA GLY A 10 -36.79 -20.15 -25.24
C GLY A 10 -35.61 -19.34 -25.80
N VAL A 11 -35.80 -18.68 -26.95
CA VAL A 11 -34.76 -17.82 -27.56
C VAL A 11 -34.48 -16.59 -26.68
N VAL A 12 -35.52 -15.95 -26.14
CA VAL A 12 -35.35 -14.79 -25.25
C VAL A 12 -34.58 -15.16 -23.98
N VAL A 13 -34.92 -16.28 -23.34
CA VAL A 13 -34.20 -16.77 -22.15
C VAL A 13 -32.74 -17.09 -22.47
N PHE A 14 -32.47 -17.73 -23.62
CA PHE A 14 -31.10 -18.03 -24.03
C PHE A 14 -30.27 -16.78 -24.30
N VAL A 15 -30.84 -15.76 -24.98
CA VAL A 15 -30.14 -14.49 -25.23
C VAL A 15 -29.87 -13.74 -23.94
N LEU A 16 -30.83 -13.69 -23.00
CA LEU A 16 -30.62 -13.09 -21.68
C LEU A 16 -29.54 -13.82 -20.88
N PHE A 17 -29.57 -15.15 -20.88
CA PHE A 17 -28.54 -15.96 -20.21
C PHE A 17 -27.16 -15.72 -20.82
N ALA A 18 -27.05 -15.71 -22.15
CA ALA A 18 -25.80 -15.41 -22.86
C ALA A 18 -25.31 -13.98 -22.58
N ALA A 19 -26.20 -13.00 -22.51
CA ALA A 19 -25.86 -11.62 -22.17
C ALA A 19 -25.37 -11.47 -20.72
N VAL A 20 -26.01 -12.15 -19.75
CA VAL A 20 -25.57 -12.17 -18.35
C VAL A 20 -24.23 -12.89 -18.20
N MET A 21 -24.04 -14.02 -18.88
CA MET A 21 -22.77 -14.74 -18.92
C MET A 21 -21.65 -13.91 -19.54
N ALA A 22 -21.91 -13.28 -20.70
CA ALA A 22 -20.96 -12.38 -21.34
C ALA A 22 -20.64 -11.19 -20.44
N TYR A 23 -21.64 -10.61 -19.78
CA TYR A 23 -21.44 -9.54 -18.80
C TYR A 23 -20.56 -10.02 -17.64
N ARG A 24 -20.82 -11.19 -17.04
CA ARG A 24 -20.00 -11.72 -15.94
C ARG A 24 -18.57 -12.10 -16.36
N LEU A 25 -18.38 -12.55 -17.60
CA LEU A 25 -17.06 -12.89 -18.12
C LEU A 25 -16.26 -11.63 -18.51
N LEU A 26 -16.90 -10.63 -19.10
CA LEU A 26 -16.26 -9.38 -19.52
C LEU A 26 -16.06 -8.40 -18.36
N PHE A 27 -16.92 -8.46 -17.34
CA PHE A 27 -16.91 -7.57 -16.18
C PHE A 27 -16.73 -8.36 -14.87
N ARG A 28 -15.91 -9.42 -14.88
CA ARG A 28 -15.52 -10.08 -13.64
C ARG A 28 -14.89 -9.04 -12.72
N ALA A 29 -15.45 -8.90 -11.52
CA ALA A 29 -14.86 -8.05 -10.50
C ALA A 29 -13.43 -8.52 -10.22
N GLU A 30 -12.50 -7.58 -10.28
CA GLU A 30 -11.10 -7.80 -9.93
C GLU A 30 -11.00 -8.33 -8.50
N THR A 31 -10.20 -9.36 -8.29
CA THR A 31 -9.98 -9.91 -6.94
C THR A 31 -9.01 -9.03 -6.14
N LEU A 32 -9.01 -9.17 -4.81
CA LEU A 32 -8.04 -8.47 -3.96
C LEU A 32 -6.59 -8.85 -4.30
N GLU A 33 -6.36 -10.13 -4.62
CA GLU A 33 -5.04 -10.64 -5.03
C GLU A 33 -4.57 -10.01 -6.35
N GLU A 34 -5.46 -9.92 -7.36
CA GLU A 34 -5.16 -9.29 -8.64
C GLU A 34 -4.85 -7.80 -8.48
N ALA A 35 -5.64 -7.09 -7.67
CA ALA A 35 -5.42 -5.68 -7.38
C ALA A 35 -4.11 -5.44 -6.61
N ALA A 36 -3.83 -6.27 -5.60
CA ALA A 36 -2.60 -6.18 -4.81
C ALA A 36 -1.35 -6.42 -5.68
N ALA A 37 -1.37 -7.47 -6.52
CA ALA A 37 -0.26 -7.75 -7.44
C ALA A 37 -0.03 -6.58 -8.42
N LYS A 38 -1.10 -6.00 -8.97
CA LYS A 38 -0.99 -4.81 -9.84
C LYS A 38 -0.42 -3.60 -9.12
N CYS A 39 -0.80 -3.37 -7.86
CA CYS A 39 -0.25 -2.28 -7.06
C CYS A 39 1.23 -2.50 -6.76
N LEU A 40 1.62 -3.72 -6.40
CA LEU A 40 3.00 -4.06 -6.10
C LEU A 40 3.90 -3.90 -7.33
N ASP A 41 3.48 -4.41 -8.48
CA ASP A 41 4.18 -4.22 -9.76
C ASP A 41 4.23 -2.74 -10.18
N ALA A 42 3.18 -1.97 -9.86
CA ALA A 42 3.15 -0.53 -10.13
C ALA A 42 4.13 0.25 -9.23
N LEU A 43 4.31 -0.16 -7.97
CA LEU A 43 5.34 0.40 -7.09
C LEU A 43 6.74 0.18 -7.65
N GLU A 44 7.05 -1.05 -8.10
CA GLU A 44 8.35 -1.38 -8.70
C GLU A 44 8.63 -0.54 -9.95
N ARG A 45 7.64 -0.42 -10.85
CA ARG A 45 7.79 0.35 -12.10
C ARG A 45 7.69 1.86 -11.93
N GLY A 46 7.30 2.35 -10.75
CA GLY A 46 7.00 3.77 -10.54
C GLY A 46 5.76 4.25 -11.29
N ASP A 47 4.77 3.38 -11.50
CA ASP A 47 3.52 3.70 -12.20
C ASP A 47 2.51 4.37 -11.24
N ALA A 48 2.66 5.68 -11.11
CA ALA A 48 1.81 6.52 -10.27
C ALA A 48 0.33 6.47 -10.69
N ALA A 49 0.03 6.39 -11.99
CA ALA A 49 -1.33 6.39 -12.50
C ALA A 49 -2.10 5.14 -12.03
N THR A 50 -1.46 3.97 -12.12
CA THR A 50 -2.06 2.72 -11.62
C THR A 50 -2.30 2.79 -10.11
N LEU A 51 -1.31 3.20 -9.32
CA LEU A 51 -1.45 3.31 -7.86
C LEU A 51 -2.56 4.28 -7.43
N LEU A 52 -2.66 5.43 -8.09
CA LEU A 52 -3.68 6.43 -7.78
C LEU A 52 -5.11 5.94 -8.07
N ARG A 53 -5.30 4.99 -9.00
CA ARG A 53 -6.61 4.35 -9.24
C ARG A 53 -7.08 3.51 -8.05
N TYR A 54 -6.14 2.91 -7.33
CA TYR A 54 -6.42 2.09 -6.14
C TYR A 54 -6.42 2.89 -4.84
N ALA A 55 -5.84 4.09 -4.81
CA ALA A 55 -5.93 4.98 -3.66
C ALA A 55 -7.39 5.32 -3.32
N THR A 56 -7.71 5.38 -2.03
CA THR A 56 -9.03 5.82 -1.56
C THR A 56 -9.24 7.30 -1.83
N GLU A 57 -10.49 7.72 -2.05
CA GLU A 57 -10.82 9.13 -2.19
C GLU A 57 -10.52 9.92 -0.90
N GLN A 58 -10.64 9.29 0.27
CA GLN A 58 -10.26 9.92 1.54
C GLN A 58 -8.77 10.25 1.60
N GLU A 59 -7.89 9.35 1.15
CA GLU A 59 -6.46 9.61 1.10
C GLU A 59 -6.13 10.75 0.12
N LYS A 60 -6.73 10.72 -1.08
CA LYS A 60 -6.56 11.77 -2.08
C LYS A 60 -7.00 13.13 -1.56
N GLN A 61 -8.16 13.20 -0.90
CA GLN A 61 -8.67 14.44 -0.33
C GLN A 61 -7.82 14.94 0.84
N ALA A 62 -7.44 14.06 1.76
CA ALA A 62 -6.66 14.43 2.94
C ALA A 62 -5.29 14.99 2.56
N THR A 63 -4.60 14.35 1.62
CA THR A 63 -3.22 14.70 1.23
C THR A 63 -3.14 15.62 0.02
N GLY A 64 -4.26 15.82 -0.69
CA GLY A 64 -4.29 16.43 -2.02
C GLY A 64 -3.51 15.59 -3.05
N LEU A 65 -3.46 14.26 -2.90
CA LEU A 65 -2.70 13.38 -3.78
C LEU A 65 -3.25 13.45 -5.21
N ASP A 66 -2.34 13.64 -6.14
CA ASP A 66 -2.57 13.55 -7.58
C ASP A 66 -1.41 12.76 -8.21
N GLU A 67 -1.52 12.48 -9.51
CA GLU A 67 -0.54 11.67 -10.23
C GLU A 67 0.84 12.32 -10.22
N SER A 68 0.93 13.64 -10.37
CA SER A 68 2.20 14.37 -10.39
C SER A 68 2.91 14.33 -9.04
N LYS A 69 2.16 14.49 -7.94
CA LYS A 69 2.71 14.39 -6.58
C LYS A 69 3.17 12.99 -6.26
N LEU A 70 2.39 11.99 -6.66
CA LEU A 70 2.74 10.59 -6.44
C LEU A 70 3.96 10.17 -7.27
N ASP A 71 4.03 10.54 -8.55
CA ASP A 71 5.20 10.31 -9.40
C ASP A 71 6.46 10.98 -8.82
N ALA A 72 6.34 12.24 -8.36
CA ALA A 72 7.45 12.93 -7.70
C ALA A 72 7.88 12.21 -6.41
N PHE A 73 6.94 11.68 -5.62
CA PHE A 73 7.24 10.92 -4.41
C PHE A 73 7.96 9.61 -4.73
N LEU A 74 7.47 8.86 -5.72
CA LEU A 74 8.07 7.60 -6.16
C LEU A 74 9.49 7.81 -6.68
N ARG A 75 9.68 8.75 -7.62
CA ARG A 75 10.99 8.96 -8.28
C ARG A 75 12.06 9.56 -7.37
N ARG A 76 11.67 10.47 -6.47
CA ARG A 76 12.65 11.24 -5.67
C ARG A 76 12.92 10.65 -4.29
N PHE A 77 12.01 9.84 -3.76
CA PHE A 77 12.15 9.22 -2.44
C PHE A 77 12.21 7.70 -2.50
N TYR A 78 11.23 7.05 -3.14
CA TYR A 78 11.03 5.61 -3.05
C TYR A 78 12.00 4.80 -3.92
N GLN A 79 11.97 5.02 -5.24
CA GLN A 79 12.77 4.25 -6.20
C GLN A 79 14.28 4.31 -5.92
N PRO A 80 14.89 5.48 -5.61
CA PRO A 80 16.33 5.53 -5.31
C PRO A 80 16.76 4.67 -4.12
N ARG A 81 15.84 4.33 -3.21
CA ARG A 81 16.13 3.47 -2.05
C ARG A 81 16.06 1.98 -2.37
N LEU A 82 15.35 1.62 -3.44
CA LEU A 82 15.18 0.24 -3.88
C LEU A 82 15.97 -0.09 -5.15
N ASP A 83 16.77 0.84 -5.68
CA ASP A 83 17.45 0.77 -6.99
C ASP A 83 18.45 -0.41 -7.14
N GLU A 84 18.78 -1.12 -6.06
CA GLU A 84 19.64 -2.30 -6.08
C GLU A 84 19.01 -3.52 -5.39
N PHE A 85 17.75 -3.42 -4.96
CA PHE A 85 17.06 -4.50 -4.29
C PHE A 85 16.41 -5.42 -5.32
N GLU A 86 16.63 -6.73 -5.19
CA GLU A 86 16.01 -7.75 -6.05
C GLU A 86 14.97 -8.55 -5.27
N ALA A 87 13.85 -8.86 -5.93
CA ALA A 87 12.81 -9.68 -5.33
C ALA A 87 13.33 -11.09 -4.97
N ARG A 88 12.96 -11.57 -3.79
CA ARG A 88 13.35 -12.88 -3.26
C ARG A 88 12.12 -13.72 -2.91
N GLY A 89 12.00 -14.87 -3.57
CA GLY A 89 10.94 -15.82 -3.31
C GLY A 89 9.64 -15.47 -4.03
N ALA A 90 8.56 -16.14 -3.64
CA ALA A 90 7.22 -15.86 -4.13
C ALA A 90 6.54 -14.82 -3.23
N ASP A 91 5.56 -14.11 -3.77
CA ASP A 91 4.72 -13.20 -3.00
C ASP A 91 3.96 -13.97 -1.91
N GLU A 92 3.96 -13.42 -0.70
CA GLU A 92 3.25 -14.00 0.44
C GLU A 92 1.88 -13.32 0.58
N VAL A 93 0.82 -14.12 0.55
CA VAL A 93 -0.55 -13.63 0.62
C VAL A 93 -1.07 -13.85 2.03
N ASN A 94 -1.34 -12.74 2.72
CA ASN A 94 -1.82 -12.72 4.10
C ASN A 94 -3.24 -12.15 4.14
N HIS A 95 -4.25 -13.03 4.25
CA HIS A 95 -5.64 -12.63 4.42
C HIS A 95 -5.89 -12.25 5.89
N LEU A 96 -6.29 -11.00 6.15
CA LEU A 96 -6.70 -10.55 7.48
C LEU A 96 -8.23 -10.48 7.56
N ASP A 97 -8.78 -11.01 8.66
CA ASP A 97 -10.21 -11.11 8.92
C ASP A 97 -10.99 -11.87 7.81
N SER A 98 -12.32 -11.95 7.94
CA SER A 98 -13.22 -12.74 7.09
C SER A 98 -13.36 -12.18 5.66
N THR A 99 -12.29 -12.29 4.86
CA THR A 99 -12.17 -12.08 3.40
C THR A 99 -12.23 -10.64 2.87
N GLN A 100 -12.26 -9.62 3.73
CA GLN A 100 -12.38 -8.23 3.26
C GLN A 100 -11.04 -7.51 3.09
N ARG A 101 -9.95 -8.04 3.65
CA ARG A 101 -8.63 -7.41 3.63
C ARG A 101 -7.54 -8.41 3.28
N LEU A 102 -6.59 -7.96 2.48
CA LEU A 102 -5.46 -8.74 2.01
C LEU A 102 -4.18 -7.92 2.10
N TYR A 103 -3.13 -8.53 2.63
CA TYR A 103 -1.76 -8.06 2.49
C TYR A 103 -1.06 -8.94 1.47
N LEU A 104 -0.40 -8.31 0.51
CA LEU A 104 0.52 -8.98 -0.39
C LEU A 104 1.92 -8.46 -0.08
N ASP A 105 2.78 -9.36 0.35
CA ASP A 105 4.13 -9.06 0.79
C ASP A 105 5.14 -9.62 -0.22
N ARG A 106 6.10 -8.80 -0.65
CA ARG A 106 7.25 -9.25 -1.44
C ARG A 106 8.52 -8.86 -0.72
N ALA A 107 9.35 -9.86 -0.43
CA ALA A 107 10.67 -9.65 0.15
C ALA A 107 11.65 -9.27 -0.95
N TYR A 108 12.54 -8.33 -0.66
CA TYR A 108 13.66 -7.97 -1.53
C TYR A 108 14.96 -8.00 -0.76
N VAL A 109 16.04 -8.29 -1.46
CA VAL A 109 17.39 -8.38 -0.90
C VAL A 109 18.33 -7.50 -1.71
N HIS A 110 19.14 -6.73 -0.98
CA HIS A 110 20.20 -5.91 -1.54
C HIS A 110 21.53 -6.71 -1.56
N PRO A 111 22.47 -6.42 -2.49
CA PRO A 111 23.77 -7.10 -2.56
C PRO A 111 24.61 -7.07 -1.27
N ASP A 112 24.39 -6.09 -0.39
CA ASP A 112 25.06 -5.96 0.91
C ASP A 112 24.43 -6.81 2.04
N GLY A 113 23.35 -7.53 1.74
CA GLY A 113 22.59 -8.39 2.64
C GLY A 113 21.48 -7.68 3.42
N ARG A 114 21.16 -6.41 3.14
CA ARG A 114 19.93 -5.79 3.66
C ARG A 114 18.71 -6.48 3.05
N GLU A 115 17.65 -6.56 3.84
CA GLU A 115 16.37 -7.14 3.44
C GLU A 115 15.25 -6.13 3.75
N VAL A 116 14.32 -6.00 2.82
CA VAL A 116 13.12 -5.16 2.92
C VAL A 116 11.91 -5.99 2.50
N VAL A 117 10.77 -5.75 3.11
CA VAL A 117 9.49 -6.34 2.71
C VAL A 117 8.59 -5.21 2.29
N VAL A 118 8.25 -5.17 0.99
CA VAL A 118 7.24 -4.23 0.51
C VAL A 118 5.89 -4.92 0.65
N SER A 119 5.01 -4.29 1.41
CA SER A 119 3.66 -4.75 1.67
C SER A 119 2.66 -3.80 1.03
N VAL A 120 1.65 -4.36 0.34
CA VAL A 120 0.48 -3.59 -0.08
C VAL A 120 -0.76 -4.15 0.63
N ALA A 121 -1.48 -3.28 1.32
CA ALA A 121 -2.73 -3.63 1.99
C ALA A 121 -3.92 -3.23 1.11
N VAL A 122 -4.70 -4.20 0.65
CA VAL A 122 -5.88 -3.98 -0.19
C VAL A 122 -7.14 -4.45 0.54
N THR A 123 -8.17 -3.62 0.52
CA THR A 123 -9.47 -3.89 1.13
C THR A 123 -10.58 -3.84 0.09
N ALA A 124 -11.57 -4.73 0.24
CA ALA A 124 -12.77 -4.73 -0.57
C ALA A 124 -13.66 -3.52 -0.20
N THR A 125 -14.05 -2.74 -1.19
CA THR A 125 -15.00 -1.62 -1.04
C THR A 125 -16.13 -1.74 -2.06
N ASP A 126 -17.17 -0.92 -1.90
CA ASP A 126 -18.30 -0.88 -2.85
C ASP A 126 -17.86 -0.48 -4.27
N ASP A 127 -16.77 0.29 -4.39
CA ASP A 127 -16.17 0.73 -5.66
C ASP A 127 -15.05 -0.22 -6.15
N GLY A 128 -14.96 -1.42 -5.57
CA GLY A 128 -13.93 -2.42 -5.86
C GLY A 128 -12.75 -2.39 -4.87
N PRO A 129 -11.66 -3.11 -5.18
CA PRO A 129 -10.48 -3.15 -4.32
C PRO A 129 -9.81 -1.77 -4.18
N LYS A 130 -9.41 -1.39 -2.97
CA LYS A 130 -8.68 -0.15 -2.68
C LYS A 130 -7.50 -0.38 -1.75
N LEU A 131 -6.42 0.37 -1.96
CA LEU A 131 -5.29 0.42 -1.03
C LEU A 131 -5.71 1.12 0.25
N GLU A 132 -5.35 0.55 1.40
CA GLU A 132 -5.71 1.15 2.69
C GLU A 132 -4.95 2.46 2.93
N HIS A 133 -3.63 2.44 2.72
CA HIS A 133 -2.74 3.55 3.06
C HIS A 133 -1.59 3.70 2.05
N LEU A 134 -1.86 4.14 0.82
CA LEU A 134 -0.86 4.18 -0.27
C LEU A 134 0.40 4.98 0.10
N THR A 135 0.23 6.22 0.56
CA THR A 135 1.36 7.11 0.88
C THR A 135 2.14 6.64 2.11
N GLN A 136 1.45 6.02 3.06
CA GLN A 136 2.06 5.44 4.25
C GLN A 136 2.89 4.20 3.91
N ASP A 137 2.35 3.30 3.09
CA ASP A 137 3.00 2.05 2.69
C ASP A 137 4.27 2.34 1.87
N ILE A 138 4.20 3.30 0.93
CA ILE A 138 5.38 3.81 0.20
C ILE A 138 6.43 4.38 1.16
N LEU A 139 6.01 5.22 2.10
CA LEU A 139 6.92 5.85 3.06
C LEU A 139 7.67 4.80 3.87
N PHE A 140 6.95 3.90 4.54
CA PHE A 140 7.59 2.94 5.45
C PHE A 140 8.38 1.87 4.72
N SER A 141 7.91 1.41 3.55
CA SER A 141 8.69 0.48 2.72
C SER A 141 10.00 1.12 2.25
N GLY A 142 9.97 2.40 1.85
CA GLY A 142 11.17 3.15 1.52
C GLY A 142 12.12 3.29 2.72
N LEU A 143 11.61 3.70 3.88
CA LEU A 143 12.44 3.83 5.10
C LEU A 143 13.02 2.50 5.58
N GLN A 144 12.33 1.38 5.33
CA GLN A 144 12.81 0.04 5.69
C GLN A 144 14.02 -0.38 4.86
N ALA A 145 14.15 0.08 3.61
CA ALA A 145 15.33 -0.18 2.79
C ALA A 145 16.63 0.35 3.43
N ASP A 146 16.52 1.42 4.23
CA ASP A 146 17.65 2.03 4.96
C ASP A 146 17.95 1.34 6.30
N TRP A 147 17.22 0.29 6.68
CA TRP A 147 17.47 -0.44 7.92
C TRP A 147 18.78 -1.22 7.88
N SER A 148 19.43 -1.30 9.05
CA SER A 148 20.63 -2.12 9.23
C SER A 148 20.36 -3.60 8.98
N ARG A 149 21.36 -4.30 8.42
CA ARG A 149 21.37 -5.76 8.25
C ARG A 149 21.47 -6.51 9.59
N ASP A 150 21.93 -5.87 10.66
CA ASP A 150 22.08 -6.50 11.97
C ASP A 150 20.71 -6.64 12.66
N PRO A 151 20.19 -7.86 12.85
CA PRO A 151 18.90 -8.08 13.49
C PRO A 151 18.86 -7.57 14.93
N LYS A 152 20.01 -7.47 15.61
CA LYS A 152 20.10 -6.92 16.98
C LYS A 152 19.91 -5.40 17.02
N GLN A 153 20.04 -4.74 15.87
CA GLN A 153 19.75 -3.31 15.71
C GLN A 153 18.28 -3.08 15.32
N ARG A 154 17.48 -4.13 15.16
CA ARG A 154 16.03 -4.08 14.90
C ARG A 154 15.29 -4.27 16.25
N PRO A 155 14.67 -3.24 16.85
CA PRO A 155 14.12 -3.33 18.21
C PRO A 155 12.94 -4.32 18.30
N PRO A 156 12.69 -5.02 19.42
CA PRO A 156 11.51 -5.86 19.59
C PRO A 156 10.29 -5.06 20.11
N ALA A 157 9.10 -5.36 19.59
CA ALA A 157 7.76 -4.87 19.97
C ALA A 157 7.43 -3.35 19.95
N VAL A 158 8.39 -2.44 19.71
CA VAL A 158 8.14 -1.10 19.10
C VAL A 158 9.04 -0.89 17.85
N PRO A 159 9.13 -1.88 16.93
CA PRO A 159 10.29 -2.05 16.05
C PRO A 159 10.35 -1.07 14.90
N GLY A 160 9.22 -0.91 14.19
CA GLY A 160 9.21 -0.22 12.90
C GLY A 160 9.38 1.30 13.04
N MET A 161 8.65 1.92 13.97
CA MET A 161 8.70 3.37 14.15
C MET A 161 10.05 3.86 14.71
N VAL A 162 10.62 3.16 15.69
CA VAL A 162 11.91 3.57 16.27
C VAL A 162 13.07 3.22 15.33
N ALA A 163 13.05 2.06 14.65
CA ALA A 163 14.06 1.72 13.64
C ALA A 163 14.05 2.69 12.46
N SER A 164 12.88 3.24 12.12
CA SER A 164 12.75 4.21 11.04
C SER A 164 13.10 5.65 11.46
N TYR A 165 13.48 5.91 12.72
CA TYR A 165 13.78 7.27 13.17
C TYR A 165 15.00 7.88 12.44
N GLU A 166 16.15 7.20 12.43
CA GLU A 166 17.34 7.72 11.73
C GLU A 166 17.10 7.79 10.22
N PRO A 167 16.55 6.74 9.55
CA PRO A 167 16.13 6.85 8.14
C PRO A 167 15.21 8.02 7.84
N MET A 168 14.21 8.26 8.69
CA MET A 168 13.25 9.36 8.51
C MET A 168 13.94 10.72 8.69
N LYS A 169 14.85 10.84 9.66
CA LYS A 169 15.63 12.05 9.90
C LYS A 169 16.50 12.39 8.70
N ASP A 170 17.18 11.40 8.13
CA ASP A 170 18.04 11.57 6.95
C ASP A 170 17.21 11.87 5.69
N ALA A 171 16.02 11.27 5.58
CA ALA A 171 15.09 11.50 4.48
C ALA A 171 14.35 12.84 4.56
N LEU A 172 14.29 13.50 5.72
CA LEU A 172 13.39 14.62 5.97
C LEU A 172 13.56 15.75 4.95
N THR A 173 14.80 16.14 4.64
CA THR A 173 15.07 17.22 3.67
C THR A 173 14.53 16.89 2.28
N VAL A 174 14.65 15.62 1.85
CA VAL A 174 14.10 15.17 0.57
C VAL A 174 12.58 15.21 0.60
N LEU A 175 11.96 14.67 1.65
CA LEU A 175 10.51 14.61 1.84
C LEU A 175 9.87 16.02 1.87
N GLU A 176 10.49 16.97 2.56
CA GLU A 176 10.01 18.36 2.60
C GLU A 176 10.14 19.12 1.28
N ALA A 177 11.04 18.69 0.40
CA ALA A 177 11.21 19.25 -0.93
C ALA A 177 10.24 18.62 -1.97
N LEU A 178 9.40 17.68 -1.56
CA LEU A 178 8.36 17.10 -2.42
C LEU A 178 7.13 18.03 -2.47
N PRO A 179 6.38 18.00 -3.59
CA PRO A 179 5.09 18.68 -3.66
C PRO A 179 4.03 18.05 -2.72
N LEU A 180 4.27 16.82 -2.27
CA LEU A 180 3.48 16.13 -1.25
C LEU A 180 3.94 16.54 0.16
N GLN A 181 3.05 17.16 0.94
CA GLN A 181 3.36 17.79 2.24
C GLN A 181 3.39 16.83 3.44
N GLY A 182 2.98 15.58 3.23
CA GLY A 182 2.77 14.59 4.27
C GLY A 182 2.14 13.32 3.71
N TYR A 183 1.78 12.41 4.60
CA TYR A 183 1.12 11.15 4.25
C TYR A 183 -0.28 11.10 4.86
N GLY A 184 -1.12 10.25 4.29
CA GLY A 184 -2.43 9.92 4.83
C GLY A 184 -2.27 8.97 6.02
N MET A 185 -2.86 9.32 7.14
CA MET A 185 -2.92 8.47 8.33
C MET A 185 -4.38 8.32 8.76
N TRP A 186 -4.80 7.09 9.02
CA TRP A 186 -6.13 6.84 9.56
C TRP A 186 -6.23 7.31 11.01
N ASP A 187 -7.13 8.25 11.27
CA ASP A 187 -7.49 8.69 12.61
C ASP A 187 -8.66 7.83 13.09
N ARG A 188 -8.37 6.90 14.02
CA ARG A 188 -9.38 5.98 14.56
C ARG A 188 -10.46 6.69 15.37
N GLU A 189 -10.13 7.78 16.05
CA GLU A 189 -11.09 8.53 16.87
C GLU A 189 -12.06 9.32 15.98
N ALA A 190 -11.54 9.92 14.92
CA ALA A 190 -12.34 10.68 13.97
C ALA A 190 -12.98 9.81 12.87
N GLY A 191 -12.58 8.54 12.75
CA GLY A 191 -13.07 7.61 11.72
C GLY A 191 -12.78 8.09 10.30
N THR A 192 -11.69 8.83 10.09
CA THR A 192 -11.38 9.46 8.80
C THR A 192 -9.87 9.55 8.60
N MET A 193 -9.45 9.66 7.34
CA MET A 193 -8.05 9.89 7.00
C MET A 193 -7.66 11.36 7.19
N ARG A 194 -6.48 11.61 7.76
CA ARG A 194 -5.92 12.95 7.96
C ARG A 194 -4.52 13.03 7.36
N LEU A 195 -4.18 14.22 6.88
CA LEU A 195 -2.81 14.55 6.53
C LEU A 195 -1.97 14.63 7.79
N ARG A 196 -0.85 13.90 7.81
CA ARG A 196 0.19 14.05 8.82
C ARG A 196 1.48 14.51 8.15
N ARG A 197 2.03 15.62 8.64
CA ARG A 197 3.23 16.23 8.05
C ARG A 197 4.47 15.41 8.37
N TRP A 198 5.48 15.48 7.50
CA TRP A 198 6.75 14.77 7.67
C TRP A 198 7.42 15.06 9.03
N ARG A 199 7.48 16.34 9.42
CA ARG A 199 8.04 16.74 10.74
C ARG A 199 7.26 16.21 11.93
N GLU A 200 5.94 16.10 11.81
CA GLU A 200 5.10 15.58 12.90
C GLU A 200 5.36 14.10 13.13
N LEU A 201 5.61 13.34 12.05
CA LEU A 201 6.03 11.95 12.15
C LEU A 201 7.38 11.83 12.85
N LEU A 202 8.39 12.59 12.40
CA LEU A 202 9.72 12.55 13.02
C LEU A 202 9.65 12.89 14.52
N GLY A 203 8.91 13.93 14.90
CA GLY A 203 8.73 14.28 16.31
C GLY A 203 8.00 13.21 17.11
N SER A 204 7.09 12.45 16.50
CA SER A 204 6.47 11.29 17.15
C SER A 204 7.39 10.09 17.29
N MET A 205 8.25 9.84 16.30
CA MET A 205 9.29 8.81 16.40
C MET A 205 10.32 9.17 17.48
N GLU A 206 10.69 10.45 17.60
CA GLU A 206 11.58 10.96 18.66
C GLU A 206 11.01 10.72 20.06
N ARG A 207 9.73 11.06 20.26
CA ARG A 207 9.02 10.77 21.53
C ARG A 207 8.96 9.27 21.82
N ALA A 208 8.67 8.44 20.82
CA ALA A 208 8.65 6.99 20.98
C ALA A 208 10.04 6.45 21.37
N LYS A 209 11.11 6.93 20.72
CA LYS A 209 12.50 6.57 21.04
C LYS A 209 12.86 6.95 22.49
N ALA A 210 12.45 8.13 22.95
CA ALA A 210 12.67 8.56 24.33
C ALA A 210 11.94 7.69 25.36
N LEU A 211 10.69 7.29 25.09
CA LEU A 211 9.91 6.41 25.97
C LEU A 211 10.54 5.02 26.09
N VAL A 212 11.03 4.46 24.98
CA VAL A 212 11.74 3.16 24.99
C VAL A 212 13.05 3.24 25.78
N ALA A 213 13.80 4.33 25.66
CA ALA A 213 15.03 4.51 26.44
C ALA A 213 14.74 4.61 27.95
N GLN A 214 13.66 5.28 28.34
CA GLN A 214 13.24 5.37 29.75
C GLN A 214 12.80 4.02 30.32
N SER A 215 12.07 3.20 29.56
CA SER A 215 11.63 1.89 30.03
C SER A 215 12.78 0.90 30.20
N GLN A 216 13.84 1.02 29.39
CA GLN A 216 15.06 0.21 29.51
C GLN A 216 15.95 0.63 30.68
N ALA A 217 16.01 1.92 31.02
CA ALA A 217 16.82 2.42 32.13
C ALA A 217 16.22 2.11 33.52
N GLY A 218 14.94 1.74 33.59
CA GLY A 218 14.24 1.37 34.82
C GLY A 218 14.24 -0.14 35.13
N GLN A 219 14.89 -0.96 34.30
CA GLN A 219 15.08 -2.40 34.47
C GLN A 219 16.51 -2.71 34.94
#